data_AF-A0A229SNF1-F1
#
_entry.id   AF-A0A229SNF1-F1
#
_cell.length_a   1.000
_cell.length_b   1.000
_cell.length_c   1.000
_cell.angle_alpha   90.00
_cell.angle_beta   90.00
_cell.angle_gamma   90.00
#
_symmetry.space_group_name_H-M   'P 1'
#
loop_
_entity.id
_entity.type
_entity.pdbx_description
1 polymer ?
#
loop_
_entity_poly.entity_id
_entity_poly.type
_entity_poly.pdbx_seq_one_letter_code
_entity_poly.pdbx_strand_id
1 'polypeptide(L)' 'IPAVGDFTGDGKDDIATFTRGTAADVYIATSDGTKFVGDSIKWHDAFAYNSEVPLPRAITIL' A
#
# COMPACT_ATOMS: atom_id res chain seq x y z
N ILE A 1 -8.89 -3.13 1.62
CA ILE A 1 -9.07 -2.24 0.45
C ILE A 1 -7.77 -2.27 -0.33
N PRO A 2 -7.76 -2.60 -1.63
CA PRO A 2 -6.56 -2.53 -2.46
C PRO A 2 -6.31 -1.11 -2.99
N ALA A 3 -5.06 -0.76 -3.24
CA ALA A 3 -4.65 0.43 -3.99
C ALA A 3 -3.37 0.16 -4.79
N VAL A 4 -3.11 0.99 -5.79
CA VAL A 4 -1.92 0.94 -6.65
C VAL A 4 -1.23 2.29 -6.66
N GLY A 5 0.11 2.27 -6.67
CA GLY A 5 0.94 3.39 -7.09
C GLY A 5 2.30 3.41 -6.40
N ASP A 6 3.15 4.40 -6.72
CA ASP A 6 4.53 4.49 -6.23
C ASP A 6 4.61 4.86 -4.74
N PHE A 7 4.75 3.86 -3.87
CA PHE A 7 4.89 4.03 -2.43
C PHE A 7 6.35 3.99 -1.98
N THR A 8 7.25 3.46 -2.81
CA THR A 8 8.70 3.42 -2.56
C THR A 8 9.43 4.68 -3.04
N GLY A 9 8.84 5.44 -3.95
CA GLY A 9 9.43 6.62 -4.58
C GLY A 9 10.45 6.28 -5.68
N ASP A 10 10.39 5.06 -6.24
CA ASP A 10 11.37 4.57 -7.22
C ASP A 10 10.91 4.72 -8.68
N GLY A 11 9.74 5.34 -8.89
CA GLY A 11 9.12 5.55 -10.20
C GLY A 11 8.35 4.35 -10.73
N LYS A 12 8.09 3.31 -9.91
CA LYS A 12 7.27 2.15 -10.29
C LYS A 12 6.04 2.04 -9.40
N ASP A 13 4.93 1.62 -10.00
CA ASP A 13 3.71 1.37 -9.22
C ASP A 13 3.86 0.12 -8.35
N ASP A 14 3.58 0.26 -7.06
CA ASP A 14 3.48 -0.80 -6.07
C ASP A 14 2.00 -1.18 -5.81
N ILE A 15 1.78 -2.28 -5.08
CA ILE A 15 0.42 -2.67 -4.63
C ILE A 15 0.33 -2.54 -3.12
N ALA A 16 -0.68 -1.81 -2.64
CA ALA A 16 -1.02 -1.70 -1.23
C ALA A 16 -2.34 -2.42 -0.92
N THR A 17 -2.42 -3.04 0.26
CA THR A 17 -3.66 -3.53 0.85
C THR A 17 -3.82 -3.00 2.27
N PHE A 18 -4.95 -2.33 2.51
CA PHE A 18 -5.34 -1.80 3.81
C PHE A 18 -6.35 -2.72 4.47
N THR A 19 -6.06 -3.19 5.68
CA THR A 19 -7.10 -3.76 6.54
C THR A 19 -7.85 -2.63 7.25
N ARG A 20 -9.05 -2.93 7.75
CA ARG A 20 -9.91 -1.98 8.46
C ARG A 20 -10.33 -2.60 9.79
N GLY A 21 -11.15 -1.91 10.56
CA GLY A 21 -11.51 -2.36 11.90
C GLY A 21 -10.35 -2.14 12.87
N THR A 22 -10.17 -3.05 13.82
CA THR A 22 -9.11 -2.93 14.84
C THR A 22 -7.74 -3.35 14.36
N ALA A 23 -7.65 -4.07 13.23
CA ALA A 23 -6.38 -4.46 12.63
C ALA A 23 -5.64 -3.23 12.10
N ALA A 24 -6.30 -2.46 11.22
CA ALA A 24 -5.81 -1.17 10.72
C ALA A 24 -4.35 -1.26 10.20
N ASP A 25 -4.02 -2.34 9.50
CA ASP A 25 -2.69 -2.62 8.99
C ASP A 25 -2.58 -2.22 7.51
N VAL A 26 -1.37 -1.84 7.08
CA VAL A 26 -1.01 -1.58 5.70
C VAL A 26 0.03 -2.58 5.25
N TYR A 27 -0.29 -3.31 4.18
CA TYR A 27 0.62 -4.24 3.52
C TYR A 27 1.00 -3.69 2.14
N ILE A 28 2.27 -3.75 1.78
CA ILE A 28 2.75 -3.29 0.48
C ILE A 28 3.63 -4.36 -0.15
N ALA A 29 3.31 -4.72 -1.39
CA ALA A 29 4.17 -5.48 -2.28
C ALA A 29 4.84 -4.52 -3.27
N THR A 30 6.16 -4.44 -3.25
CA THR A 30 6.95 -3.47 -4.03
C THR A 30 7.21 -3.98 -5.43
N SER A 31 7.17 -3.14 -6.45
CA SER A 31 7.52 -3.52 -7.82
C SER A 31 9.02 -3.42 -8.07
N ASP A 32 9.63 -4.47 -8.63
CA ASP A 32 10.99 -4.39 -9.16
C ASP A 32 11.04 -4.02 -10.65
N GLY A 33 9.87 -3.80 -11.28
CA GLY A 33 9.71 -3.54 -12.70
C GLY A 33 9.45 -4.78 -13.55
N THR A 34 9.53 -5.98 -12.96
CA THR A 34 9.21 -7.26 -13.63
C THR A 34 8.19 -8.08 -12.85
N LYS A 35 8.17 -7.94 -11.53
CA LYS A 35 7.24 -8.59 -10.61
C LYS A 35 7.05 -7.76 -9.34
N PHE A 36 6.05 -8.11 -8.56
CA PHE A 36 5.90 -7.63 -7.19
C PHE A 36 6.70 -8.53 -6.24
N VAL A 37 7.34 -7.90 -5.27
CA VAL A 37 8.19 -8.52 -4.26
C VAL A 37 7.61 -8.19 -2.88
N GLY A 38 7.65 -9.16 -1.97
CA GLY A 38 7.18 -8.97 -0.60
C GLY A 38 5.66 -9.13 -0.47
N ASP A 39 5.15 -10.32 -0.75
CA ASP A 39 3.75 -10.66 -0.54
C ASP A 39 3.36 -10.50 0.93
N SER A 40 2.33 -9.70 1.20
CA SER A 40 1.77 -9.47 2.54
C SER A 40 2.80 -8.99 3.57
N ILE A 41 3.80 -8.21 3.16
CA ILE A 41 4.73 -7.56 4.11
C ILE A 41 4.03 -6.36 4.73
N LYS A 42 3.95 -6.35 6.07
CA LYS A 42 3.35 -5.23 6.81
C LYS A 42 4.34 -4.07 6.89
N TRP A 43 3.90 -2.91 6.43
CA TRP A 43 4.68 -1.68 6.41
C TRP A 43 4.24 -0.70 7.47
N HIS A 44 2.95 -0.68 7.79
CA HIS A 44 2.42 0.22 8.78
C HIS A 44 1.27 -0.41 9.56
N ASP A 45 1.09 0.08 10.78
CA ASP A 45 0.01 -0.24 11.69
C ASP A 45 -0.85 1.00 11.90
N ALA A 46 -2.02 0.85 12.51
CA ALA A 46 -2.86 1.95 12.95
C ALA A 46 -3.31 2.93 11.83
N PHE A 47 -3.59 2.41 10.63
CA PHE A 47 -4.11 3.18 9.50
C PHE A 47 -5.47 2.63 9.03
N ALA A 48 -6.43 3.53 8.80
CA ALA A 48 -7.80 3.19 8.44
C ALA A 48 -8.56 2.38 9.53
N TYR A 49 -8.54 2.88 10.77
CA TYR A 49 -9.26 2.26 11.89
C TYR A 49 -10.76 2.22 11.65
N ASN A 50 -11.41 1.22 12.24
CA ASN A 50 -12.86 1.08 12.25
C ASN A 50 -13.44 1.13 10.81
N SER A 51 -14.17 2.20 10.51
CA SER A 51 -14.82 2.42 9.22
C SER A 51 -14.19 3.57 8.43
N GLU A 52 -12.96 3.97 8.75
CA GLU A 52 -12.20 4.89 7.89
C GLU A 52 -12.01 4.28 6.50
N VAL A 53 -12.12 5.11 5.46
CA VAL A 53 -11.85 4.72 4.09
C VAL A 53 -10.51 5.35 3.70
N PRO A 54 -9.45 4.56 3.50
CA PRO A 54 -8.17 5.08 3.06
C PRO A 54 -8.31 5.62 1.63
N LEU A 55 -7.79 6.83 1.42
CA LEU A 55 -7.68 7.48 0.11
C LEU A 55 -6.19 7.73 -0.18
N PRO A 56 -5.39 6.67 -0.39
CA PRO A 56 -3.98 6.82 -0.69
C PRO A 56 -3.82 7.59 -1.99
N ARG A 57 -2.96 8.61 -1.95
CA ARG A 57 -2.50 9.29 -3.15
C ARG A 57 -1.08 8.86 -3.40
N ALA A 58 -0.91 7.94 -4.34
CA ALA A 58 0.40 7.68 -4.90
C ALA A 58 0.75 8.84 -5.84
N ILE A 59 1.97 9.35 -5.70
CA ILE A 59 2.45 10.40 -6.57
C ILE A 59 3.11 9.71 -7.77
N THR A 60 2.47 9.76 -8.93
CA THR A 60 3.16 9.35 -10.17
C THR A 60 4.12 10.46 -10.53
N ILE A 61 5.42 10.23 -10.35
CA ILE A 61 6.45 11.13 -10.85
C ILE A 61 6.57 10.85 -12.35
N LEU A 62 6.22 11.84 -13.18
CA LEU A 62 6.39 11.80 -14.64
C LEU A 62 7.85 11.95 -15.04
#